data_AF-A0A7Y2WX26-F1
#
_entry.id   AF-A0A7Y2WX26-F1
#
_cell.length_a   1.000
_cell.length_b   1.000
_cell.length_c   1.000
_cell.angle_alpha   90.00
_cell.angle_beta   90.00
_cell.angle_gamma   90.00
#
_symmetry.space_group_name_H-M   'P 1'
#
loop_
_entity.id
_entity.type
_entity.pdbx_description
1 polymer ?
#
loop_
_entity_poly.entity_id
_entity_poly.type
_entity_poly.pdbx_seq_one_letter_code
_entity_poly.pdbx_strand_id
1 'polypeptide(L)'
;MQSVLSLFRLGLDGLLLNPVAYRDQRDSPDGLRRGFALVAIIGLLAGVATLVGNLGEYATQPSPESISQTIYAGLRAMPWFEQLSVIDRQFPAQFDEIFNQITQTIQMINGGGLIGSLIGVITTPLLRIVGWLIFGTFAHLMARALGGQATFSQTLACTALAASVSLLSLVEVIPFAQAAGTTLLGLVASYVAIREAHELPPWSAFWATLLGPAILALILIALSCVVFFLGIGTITSALQGGL
;
A
#
# COMPACT_ATOMS: atom_id res chain seq x y z
N MET A 1 -7.16 28.78 -5.64
CA MET A 1 -8.09 28.14 -4.68
C MET A 1 -9.29 27.46 -5.35
N GLN A 2 -9.95 28.09 -6.34
CA GLN A 2 -11.10 27.48 -7.05
C GLN A 2 -10.79 26.10 -7.67
N SER A 3 -9.59 25.90 -8.22
CA SER A 3 -9.17 24.63 -8.82
C SER A 3 -8.95 23.48 -7.81
N VAL A 4 -8.63 23.77 -6.55
CA VAL A 4 -8.41 22.72 -5.53
C VAL A 4 -9.75 22.23 -5.01
N LEU A 5 -10.70 23.15 -4.76
CA LEU A 5 -12.05 22.80 -4.35
C LEU A 5 -12.80 21.99 -5.41
N SER A 6 -12.59 22.28 -6.70
CA SER A 6 -13.17 21.47 -7.78
C SER A 6 -12.59 20.07 -7.83
N LEU A 7 -11.29 19.89 -7.59
CA LEU A 7 -10.66 18.56 -7.54
C LEU A 7 -11.13 17.77 -6.31
N PHE A 8 -11.32 18.44 -5.18
CA PHE A 8 -11.86 17.80 -3.98
C PHE A 8 -13.31 17.33 -4.17
N ARG A 9 -14.17 18.17 -4.76
CA ARG A 9 -15.53 17.76 -5.13
C ARG A 9 -15.52 16.58 -6.11
N LEU A 10 -14.68 16.65 -7.14
CA LEU A 10 -14.51 15.56 -8.10
C LEU A 10 -14.07 14.26 -7.41
N GLY A 11 -13.18 14.34 -6.42
CA GLY A 11 -12.80 13.21 -5.59
C GLY A 11 -13.97 12.65 -4.76
N LEU A 12 -14.77 13.51 -4.15
CA LEU A 12 -15.98 13.08 -3.43
C LEU A 12 -17.00 12.42 -4.36
N ASP A 13 -17.22 12.97 -5.55
CA ASP A 13 -18.11 12.37 -6.55
C ASP A 13 -17.62 10.98 -6.99
N GLY A 14 -16.30 10.81 -7.13
CA GLY A 14 -15.69 9.49 -7.37
C GLY A 14 -15.85 8.52 -6.20
N LEU A 15 -15.64 8.98 -4.97
CA LEU A 15 -15.85 8.20 -3.74
C LEU A 15 -17.30 7.74 -3.59
N LEU A 16 -18.26 8.61 -3.92
CA LEU A 16 -19.69 8.34 -3.88
C LEU A 16 -20.21 7.61 -5.12
N LEU A 17 -19.31 7.19 -6.02
CA LEU A 17 -19.63 6.42 -7.22
C LEU A 17 -20.62 7.12 -8.16
N ASN A 18 -20.62 8.46 -8.20
CA ASN A 18 -21.55 9.25 -9.01
C ASN A 18 -21.28 9.04 -10.51
N PRO A 19 -22.14 8.30 -11.26
CA PRO A 19 -21.85 7.92 -12.64
C PRO A 19 -21.73 9.12 -13.58
N VAL A 20 -22.40 10.24 -13.25
CA VAL A 20 -22.33 11.47 -14.05
C VAL A 20 -20.92 12.04 -14.01
N ALA A 21 -20.29 12.07 -12.83
CA ALA A 21 -18.92 12.58 -12.69
C ALA A 21 -17.91 11.73 -13.47
N TYR A 22 -18.11 10.42 -13.58
CA TYR A 22 -17.27 9.55 -14.42
C TYR A 22 -17.41 9.88 -15.91
N ARG A 23 -18.64 10.12 -16.39
CA ARG A 23 -18.88 10.53 -17.79
C ARG A 23 -18.33 11.92 -18.08
N ASP A 24 -18.55 12.88 -17.19
CA ASP A 24 -18.03 14.24 -17.33
C ASP A 24 -16.50 14.25 -17.35
N GLN A 25 -15.87 13.38 -16.55
CA GLN A 25 -14.42 13.22 -16.51
C GLN A 25 -13.88 12.51 -17.77
N ARG A 26 -14.64 11.56 -18.32
CA ARG A 26 -14.35 10.90 -19.62
C ARG A 26 -14.39 11.90 -20.77
N ASP A 27 -15.41 12.75 -20.79
CA ASP A 27 -15.70 13.63 -21.93
C ASP A 27 -14.96 14.98 -21.82
N SER A 28 -14.33 15.25 -20.67
CA SER A 28 -13.52 16.45 -20.43
C SER A 28 -12.22 16.43 -21.26
N PRO A 29 -11.90 17.51 -22.01
CA PRO A 29 -10.63 17.64 -22.75
C PRO A 29 -9.40 17.53 -21.84
N ASP A 30 -9.52 18.05 -20.61
CA ASP A 30 -8.47 18.02 -19.59
C ASP A 30 -8.59 16.82 -18.63
N GLY A 31 -9.41 15.81 -18.96
CA GLY A 31 -9.74 14.69 -18.07
C GLY A 31 -8.50 13.96 -17.53
N LEU A 32 -7.53 13.65 -18.38
CA LEU A 32 -6.28 12.99 -17.98
C LEU A 32 -5.46 13.85 -17.01
N ARG A 33 -5.30 15.14 -17.31
CA ARG A 33 -4.55 16.08 -16.46
C ARG A 33 -5.22 16.26 -15.11
N ARG A 34 -6.54 16.38 -15.08
CA ARG A 34 -7.35 16.44 -13.86
C ARG A 34 -7.24 15.14 -13.06
N GLY A 35 -7.28 13.99 -13.72
CA GLY A 35 -7.11 12.68 -13.10
C GLY A 35 -5.73 12.51 -12.47
N PHE A 36 -4.67 12.85 -13.20
CA PHE A 36 -3.30 12.85 -12.67
C PHE A 36 -3.17 13.75 -11.42
N ALA A 37 -3.66 14.98 -11.51
CA ALA A 37 -3.64 15.91 -10.38
C ALA A 37 -4.41 15.36 -9.17
N LEU A 38 -5.56 14.73 -9.41
CA LEU A 38 -6.38 14.10 -8.38
C LEU A 38 -5.62 12.96 -7.68
N VAL A 39 -5.04 12.01 -8.42
CA VAL A 39 -4.26 10.91 -7.87
C VAL A 39 -3.05 11.42 -7.10
N ALA A 40 -2.34 12.42 -7.62
CA ALA A 40 -1.19 13.02 -6.96
C ALA A 40 -1.58 13.69 -5.62
N ILE A 41 -2.64 14.49 -5.61
CA ILE A 41 -3.14 15.17 -4.40
C ILE A 41 -3.61 14.14 -3.37
N ILE A 42 -4.40 13.15 -3.77
CA ILE A 42 -4.88 12.11 -2.84
C ILE A 42 -3.72 11.27 -2.32
N GLY A 43 -2.75 10.91 -3.17
CA GLY A 43 -1.56 10.16 -2.76
C GLY A 43 -0.72 10.93 -1.75
N LEU A 44 -0.57 12.25 -1.94
CA LEU A 44 0.12 13.13 -1.00
C LEU A 44 -0.65 13.23 0.33
N LEU A 45 -1.96 13.46 0.27
CA LEU A 45 -2.82 13.56 1.44
C LEU A 45 -2.80 12.27 2.25
N ALA A 46 -2.89 11.10 1.60
CA ALA A 46 -2.78 9.81 2.25
C ALA A 46 -1.38 9.62 2.87
N GLY A 47 -0.30 9.94 2.15
CA GLY A 47 1.06 9.84 2.70
C GLY A 47 1.29 10.73 3.93
N VAL A 48 0.72 11.94 3.94
CA VAL A 48 0.75 12.84 5.11
C VAL A 48 -0.11 12.29 6.25
N ALA A 49 -1.30 11.75 5.96
CA ALA A 49 -2.15 11.13 6.97
C ALA A 49 -1.45 9.98 7.68
N THR A 50 -0.86 9.06 6.93
CA THR A 50 -0.09 7.93 7.47
C THR A 50 1.15 8.40 8.23
N LEU A 51 1.85 9.45 7.77
CA LEU A 51 2.94 10.07 8.53
C LEU A 51 2.45 10.54 9.90
N VAL A 52 1.37 11.32 9.95
CA VAL A 52 0.84 11.87 11.21
C VAL A 52 0.36 10.75 12.13
N GLY A 53 -0.30 9.73 11.60
CA GLY A 53 -0.69 8.53 12.34
C GLY A 53 0.53 7.83 12.94
N ASN A 54 1.54 7.53 12.13
CA ASN A 54 2.78 6.88 12.57
C ASN A 54 3.55 7.72 13.61
N LEU A 55 3.55 9.05 13.48
CA LEU A 55 4.14 9.96 14.46
C LEU A 55 3.35 9.96 15.77
N GLY A 56 2.01 9.93 15.68
CA GLY A 56 1.13 9.80 16.82
C GLY A 56 1.33 8.47 17.54
N GLU A 57 1.47 7.37 16.80
CA GLU A 57 1.81 6.06 17.34
C GLU A 57 3.18 6.08 18.00
N TYR A 58 4.21 6.62 17.33
CA TYR A 58 5.54 6.76 17.90
C TYR A 58 5.55 7.60 19.19
N ALA A 59 4.76 8.68 19.24
CA ALA A 59 4.66 9.56 20.40
C ALA A 59 3.84 8.97 21.56
N THR A 60 2.94 8.02 21.28
CA THR A 60 2.06 7.39 22.28
C THR A 60 2.52 6.00 22.70
N GLN A 61 3.43 5.39 21.96
CA GLN A 61 4.05 4.11 22.33
C GLN A 61 5.10 4.32 23.43
N PRO A 62 5.12 3.47 24.47
CA PRO A 62 6.23 3.45 25.42
C PRO A 62 7.53 3.11 24.70
N SER A 63 8.66 3.67 25.17
CA SER A 63 9.94 3.47 24.48
C SER A 63 10.22 1.96 24.29
N PRO A 64 10.72 1.54 23.12
CA PRO A 64 11.08 0.13 22.87
C PRO A 64 12.01 -0.43 23.95
N GLU A 65 12.87 0.41 24.52
CA GLU A 65 13.73 0.09 25.66
C GLU A 65 12.92 -0.23 26.92
N SER A 66 11.89 0.56 27.24
CA SER A 66 11.02 0.31 28.42
C SER A 66 10.23 -0.99 28.28
N ILE A 67 9.74 -1.31 27.07
CA ILE A 67 9.03 -2.57 26.82
C ILE A 67 9.99 -3.76 26.97
N SER A 68 11.15 -3.68 26.33
CA SER A 68 12.19 -4.72 26.42
C SER A 68 12.64 -4.95 27.86
N GLN A 69 12.89 -3.88 28.62
CA GLN A 69 13.26 -3.97 30.03
C GLN A 69 12.15 -4.56 30.91
N THR A 70 10.89 -4.24 30.62
CA THR A 70 9.74 -4.82 31.35
C THR A 70 9.62 -6.33 31.07
N ILE A 71 9.79 -6.75 29.82
CA ILE A 71 9.79 -8.16 29.43
C ILE A 71 10.98 -8.88 30.07
N TYR A 72 12.17 -8.29 30.02
CA TYR A 72 13.37 -8.82 30.66
C TYR A 72 13.21 -9.03 32.16
N ALA A 73 12.72 -8.00 32.86
CA ALA A 73 12.46 -8.06 34.29
C ALA A 73 11.38 -9.12 34.61
N GLY A 74 10.32 -9.19 33.78
CA GLY A 74 9.27 -10.19 33.91
C GLY A 74 9.76 -11.62 33.72
N LEU A 75 10.61 -11.87 32.72
CA LEU A 75 11.21 -13.19 32.45
C LEU A 75 12.15 -13.63 33.58
N ARG A 76 12.97 -12.71 34.11
CA ARG A 76 13.84 -12.98 35.26
C ARG A 76 13.08 -13.24 36.57
N ALA A 77 11.92 -12.61 36.73
CA ALA A 77 11.07 -12.81 37.91
C ALA A 77 10.32 -14.15 37.91
N MET A 78 10.38 -14.94 36.84
CA MET A 78 9.66 -16.20 36.76
C MET A 78 10.39 -17.33 37.50
N PRO A 79 9.65 -18.28 38.13
CA PRO A 79 10.24 -19.38 38.90
C PRO A 79 11.17 -20.29 38.10
N TRP A 80 10.95 -20.43 36.79
CA TRP A 80 11.80 -21.26 35.92
C TRP A 80 13.20 -20.67 35.72
N PHE A 81 13.34 -19.34 35.81
CA PHE A 81 14.63 -18.67 35.63
C PHE A 81 15.56 -19.01 36.79
N GLU A 82 15.04 -18.97 38.02
CA GLU A 82 15.78 -19.40 39.20
C GLU A 82 16.13 -20.89 39.13
N GLN A 83 15.18 -21.74 38.76
CA GLN A 83 15.42 -23.19 38.64
C GLN A 83 16.55 -23.52 37.66
N LEU A 84 16.56 -22.86 36.49
CA LEU A 84 17.62 -23.05 35.50
C LEU A 84 18.96 -22.46 35.94
N SER A 85 18.96 -21.34 36.67
CA SER A 85 20.19 -20.74 37.20
C SER A 85 20.89 -21.61 38.25
N VAL A 86 20.14 -22.47 38.94
CA VAL A 86 20.69 -23.47 39.88
C VAL A 86 21.26 -24.68 39.14
N ILE A 87 20.63 -25.09 38.03
CA ILE A 87 21.06 -26.23 37.20
C ILE A 87 22.30 -25.87 36.37
N ASP A 88 22.35 -24.66 35.82
CA ASP A 88 23.46 -24.14 35.04
C ASP A 88 23.84 -22.71 35.50
N ARG A 89 25.06 -22.57 36.05
CA ARG A 89 25.58 -21.27 36.50
C ARG A 89 25.87 -20.29 35.36
N GLN A 90 26.04 -20.75 34.11
CA GLN A 90 26.29 -19.88 32.97
C GLN A 90 25.00 -19.34 32.33
N PHE A 91 23.87 -19.96 32.64
CA PHE A 91 22.57 -19.61 32.09
C PHE A 91 22.20 -18.13 32.20
N PRO A 92 22.38 -17.43 33.35
CA PRO A 92 22.02 -16.01 33.46
C PRO A 92 22.80 -15.10 32.50
N ALA A 93 24.09 -15.39 32.29
CA ALA A 93 24.93 -14.61 31.39
C ALA A 93 24.59 -14.88 29.91
N GLN A 94 24.33 -16.15 29.57
CA GLN A 94 23.90 -16.53 28.22
C GLN A 94 22.53 -15.93 27.88
N PHE A 95 21.60 -15.92 28.84
CA PHE A 95 20.29 -15.32 28.68
C PHE A 95 20.39 -13.81 28.41
N ASP A 96 21.25 -13.09 29.14
CA ASP A 96 21.46 -11.66 28.94
C ASP A 96 21.99 -11.35 27.53
N GLU A 97 22.94 -12.15 27.06
CA GLU A 97 23.53 -11.98 25.73
C GLU A 97 22.51 -12.28 24.62
N ILE A 98 21.77 -13.38 24.72
CA ILE A 98 20.73 -13.75 23.76
C ILE A 98 19.61 -12.70 23.74
N PHE A 99 19.17 -12.23 24.91
CA PHE A 99 18.10 -11.24 25.01
C PHE A 99 18.52 -9.90 24.39
N ASN A 100 19.77 -9.47 24.60
CA ASN A 100 20.33 -8.28 23.98
C ASN A 100 20.44 -8.42 22.45
N GLN A 101 20.92 -9.56 21.95
CA GLN A 101 21.01 -9.83 20.50
C GLN A 101 19.63 -9.83 19.83
N ILE A 102 18.62 -10.47 20.44
CA ILE A 102 17.25 -10.46 19.94
C ILE A 102 16.69 -9.04 19.94
N THR A 103 16.87 -8.29 21.03
CA THR A 103 16.37 -6.91 21.12
C THR A 103 17.01 -6.01 20.07
N GLN A 104 18.32 -6.08 19.86
CA GLN A 104 19.03 -5.32 18.83
C GLN A 104 18.56 -5.68 17.40
N THR A 105 18.33 -6.96 17.14
CA THR A 105 17.82 -7.44 15.84
C THR A 105 16.41 -6.91 15.60
N ILE A 106 15.53 -6.98 16.60
CA ILE A 106 14.17 -6.45 16.53
C ILE A 106 14.18 -4.94 16.34
N GLN A 107 15.05 -4.20 17.04
CA GLN A 107 15.19 -2.75 16.88
C GLN A 107 15.72 -2.37 15.50
N MET A 108 16.59 -3.17 14.89
CA MET A 108 17.09 -2.94 13.54
C MET A 108 16.00 -3.18 12.47
N ILE A 109 15.14 -4.18 12.68
CA ILE A 109 14.04 -4.54 11.76
C ILE A 109 12.84 -3.57 11.93
N ASN A 110 12.50 -3.20 13.16
CA ASN A 110 11.45 -2.23 13.48
C ASN A 110 11.94 -0.77 13.44
N GLY A 111 13.23 -0.54 13.19
CA GLY A 111 13.88 0.77 13.07
C GLY A 111 13.44 1.57 11.84
N GLY A 112 12.26 1.29 11.28
CA GLY A 112 11.54 2.13 10.33
C GLY A 112 11.02 3.41 11.00
N GLY A 113 11.91 4.13 11.68
CA GLY A 113 11.61 5.35 12.43
C GLY A 113 11.14 6.51 11.56
N LEU A 114 11.16 7.71 12.13
CA LEU A 114 10.80 8.99 11.51
C LEU A 114 11.28 9.09 10.04
N ILE A 115 12.49 8.62 9.75
CA ILE A 115 13.12 8.63 8.43
C ILE A 115 12.36 7.76 7.41
N GLY A 116 11.94 6.56 7.77
CA GLY A 116 11.14 5.68 6.90
C GLY A 116 9.77 6.29 6.60
N SER A 117 9.14 6.90 7.59
CA SER A 117 7.87 7.61 7.40
C SER A 117 8.02 8.88 6.55
N LEU A 118 9.13 9.62 6.67
CA LEU A 118 9.43 10.79 5.82
C LEU A 118 9.68 10.40 4.36
N ILE A 119 10.41 9.30 4.11
CA ILE A 119 10.56 8.73 2.77
C ILE A 119 9.20 8.27 2.22
N GLY A 120 8.35 7.71 3.08
CA GLY A 120 6.96 7.33 2.80
C GLY A 120 6.12 8.45 2.20
N VAL A 121 6.22 9.68 2.71
CA VAL A 121 5.45 10.84 2.22
C VAL A 121 5.74 11.16 0.75
N ILE A 122 7.00 11.01 0.32
CA ILE A 122 7.42 11.29 -1.05
C ILE A 122 7.16 10.08 -1.95
N THR A 123 7.41 8.88 -1.44
CA THR A 123 7.27 7.64 -2.22
C THR A 123 5.83 7.21 -2.42
N THR A 124 4.94 7.46 -1.46
CA THR A 124 3.50 7.10 -1.54
C THR A 124 2.80 7.69 -2.76
N PRO A 125 2.84 9.02 -3.02
CA PRO A 125 2.21 9.58 -4.21
C PRO A 125 2.82 9.05 -5.51
N LEU A 126 4.14 8.82 -5.56
CA LEU A 126 4.81 8.24 -6.73
C LEU A 126 4.33 6.80 -7.00
N LEU A 127 4.32 5.96 -5.97
CA LEU A 127 3.83 4.58 -6.06
C LEU A 127 2.36 4.52 -6.44
N ARG A 128 1.54 5.46 -5.93
CA ARG A 128 0.11 5.59 -6.30
C ARG A 128 -0.06 5.94 -7.77
N ILE A 129 0.71 6.89 -8.29
CA ILE A 129 0.69 7.27 -9.71
C ILE A 129 1.13 6.09 -10.58
N VAL A 130 2.24 5.43 -10.23
CA VAL A 130 2.73 4.26 -10.97
C VAL A 130 1.70 3.13 -10.94
N GLY A 131 1.14 2.82 -9.77
CA GLY A 131 0.11 1.79 -9.62
C GLY A 131 -1.15 2.11 -10.43
N TRP A 132 -1.60 3.37 -10.41
CA TRP A 132 -2.73 3.82 -11.21
C TRP A 132 -2.47 3.71 -12.73
N LEU A 133 -1.27 4.09 -13.20
CA LEU A 133 -0.90 3.97 -14.61
C LEU A 133 -0.85 2.50 -15.06
N ILE A 134 -0.24 1.63 -14.25
CA ILE A 134 -0.19 0.19 -14.53
C ILE A 134 -1.61 -0.37 -14.58
N PHE A 135 -2.40 -0.15 -13.52
CA PHE A 135 -3.78 -0.63 -13.46
C PHE A 135 -4.62 -0.13 -14.64
N GLY A 136 -4.62 1.17 -14.91
CA GLY A 136 -5.38 1.77 -15.99
C GLY A 136 -4.98 1.24 -17.37
N THR A 137 -3.70 0.89 -17.57
CA THR A 137 -3.22 0.25 -18.80
C THR A 137 -3.79 -1.14 -18.99
N PHE A 138 -3.69 -2.00 -17.99
CA PHE A 138 -4.26 -3.36 -18.08
C PHE A 138 -5.79 -3.33 -18.19
N ALA A 139 -6.44 -2.46 -17.41
CA ALA A 139 -7.88 -2.25 -17.48
C ALA A 139 -8.32 -1.79 -18.89
N HIS A 140 -7.60 -0.85 -19.50
CA HIS A 140 -7.88 -0.39 -20.86
C HIS A 140 -7.75 -1.52 -21.88
N LEU A 141 -6.67 -2.31 -21.82
CA LEU A 141 -6.45 -3.43 -22.74
C LEU A 141 -7.56 -4.48 -22.64
N MET A 142 -7.95 -4.84 -21.42
CA MET A 142 -9.02 -5.81 -21.19
C MET A 142 -10.39 -5.27 -21.62
N ALA A 143 -10.69 -4.02 -21.30
CA ALA A 143 -11.93 -3.38 -21.71
C ALA A 143 -12.04 -3.24 -23.24
N ARG A 144 -10.93 -2.93 -23.92
CA ARG A 144 -10.85 -2.93 -25.40
C ARG A 144 -11.05 -4.33 -25.96
N ALA A 145 -10.43 -5.35 -25.39
CA ALA A 145 -10.60 -6.74 -25.83
C ALA A 145 -12.06 -7.23 -25.71
N LEU A 146 -12.81 -6.70 -24.73
CA LEU A 146 -14.23 -7.00 -24.51
C LEU A 146 -15.19 -6.08 -25.28
N GLY A 147 -14.69 -5.31 -26.26
CA GLY A 147 -15.51 -4.49 -27.16
C GLY A 147 -15.69 -3.02 -26.76
N GLY A 148 -14.90 -2.54 -25.80
CA GLY A 148 -15.02 -1.17 -25.29
C GLY A 148 -14.54 -0.10 -26.27
N GLN A 149 -15.13 1.09 -26.20
CA GLN A 149 -14.89 2.17 -27.17
C GLN A 149 -14.02 3.34 -26.64
N ALA A 150 -13.73 3.38 -25.33
CA ALA A 150 -12.93 4.45 -24.75
C ALA A 150 -11.50 4.48 -25.30
N THR A 151 -10.94 5.68 -25.40
CA THR A 151 -9.50 5.88 -25.58
C THR A 151 -8.73 5.63 -24.28
N PHE A 152 -7.41 5.44 -24.39
CA PHE A 152 -6.54 5.26 -23.22
C PHE A 152 -6.62 6.45 -22.25
N SER A 153 -6.62 7.68 -22.78
CA SER A 153 -6.75 8.91 -22.00
C SER A 153 -8.05 8.96 -21.19
N GLN A 154 -9.16 8.59 -21.83
CA GLN A 154 -10.48 8.53 -21.19
C GLN A 154 -10.55 7.47 -20.09
N THR A 155 -9.90 6.32 -20.31
CA THR A 155 -9.84 5.23 -19.33
C THR A 155 -9.04 5.65 -18.09
N LEU A 156 -7.87 6.28 -18.30
CA LEU A 156 -7.07 6.82 -17.21
C LEU A 156 -7.81 7.93 -16.45
N ALA A 157 -8.45 8.84 -17.17
CA ALA A 157 -9.23 9.92 -16.57
C ALA A 157 -10.34 9.39 -15.64
N CYS A 158 -11.06 8.35 -16.05
CA CYS A 158 -12.11 7.72 -15.24
C CYS A 158 -11.54 6.90 -14.08
N THR A 159 -10.50 6.11 -14.31
CA THR A 159 -9.90 5.27 -13.25
C THR A 159 -9.19 6.11 -12.18
N ALA A 160 -8.78 7.35 -12.50
CA ALA A 160 -8.28 8.29 -11.50
C ALA A 160 -9.32 8.63 -10.43
N LEU A 161 -10.63 8.63 -10.76
CA LEU A 161 -11.69 8.83 -9.78
C LEU A 161 -11.79 7.67 -8.79
N ALA A 162 -11.41 6.45 -9.19
CA ALA A 162 -11.36 5.31 -8.27
C ALA A 162 -10.27 5.48 -7.19
N ALA A 163 -9.22 6.25 -7.47
CA ALA A 163 -8.22 6.59 -6.45
C ALA A 163 -8.81 7.40 -5.29
N SER A 164 -9.95 8.06 -5.48
CA SER A 164 -10.66 8.84 -4.46
C SER A 164 -11.17 8.01 -3.30
N VAL A 165 -11.29 6.69 -3.46
CA VAL A 165 -11.55 5.77 -2.33
C VAL A 165 -10.47 5.89 -1.25
N SER A 166 -9.26 6.25 -1.64
CA SER A 166 -8.13 6.46 -0.73
C SER A 166 -8.26 7.72 0.13
N LEU A 167 -9.25 8.59 -0.14
CA LEU A 167 -9.60 9.66 0.79
C LEU A 167 -10.08 9.11 2.14
N LEU A 168 -10.59 7.86 2.17
CA LEU A 168 -10.93 7.20 3.42
C LEU A 168 -9.70 6.94 4.30
N SER A 169 -8.51 6.76 3.72
CA SER A 169 -7.26 6.64 4.46
C SER A 169 -6.88 7.90 5.24
N LEU A 170 -7.57 9.02 5.03
CA LEU A 170 -7.41 10.20 5.89
C LEU A 170 -7.80 9.94 7.34
N VAL A 171 -8.60 8.90 7.61
CA VAL A 171 -8.88 8.48 8.99
C VAL A 171 -7.62 8.05 9.74
N GLU A 172 -6.59 7.59 9.03
CA GLU A 172 -5.30 7.16 9.59
C GLU A 172 -4.48 8.31 10.18
N VAL A 173 -4.94 9.57 10.04
CA VAL A 173 -4.41 10.70 10.83
C VAL A 173 -4.55 10.42 12.33
N ILE A 174 -5.60 9.69 12.73
CA ILE A 174 -5.79 9.24 14.10
C ILE A 174 -4.96 7.96 14.28
N PRO A 175 -4.03 7.91 15.25
CA PRO A 175 -3.22 6.71 15.48
C PRO A 175 -4.14 5.52 15.78
N PHE A 176 -3.77 4.33 15.28
CA PHE A 176 -4.55 3.09 15.35
C PHE A 176 -5.89 3.06 14.59
N ALA A 177 -6.30 4.14 13.92
CA ALA A 177 -7.52 4.14 13.11
C ALA A 177 -7.24 3.62 11.69
N GLN A 178 -8.08 2.71 11.19
CA GLN A 178 -7.97 2.17 9.83
C GLN A 178 -9.29 2.24 9.09
N ALA A 179 -9.22 2.56 7.79
CA ALA A 179 -10.38 2.55 6.92
C ALA A 179 -10.68 1.13 6.43
N ALA A 180 -11.75 0.53 6.91
CA ALA A 180 -12.22 -0.78 6.45
C ALA A 180 -12.90 -0.67 5.06
N GLY A 181 -12.76 -1.72 4.25
CA GLY A 181 -13.51 -1.86 2.99
C GLY A 181 -12.99 -1.02 1.81
N THR A 182 -11.90 -0.27 1.97
CA THR A 182 -11.28 0.55 0.92
C THR A 182 -10.90 -0.25 -0.32
N THR A 183 -10.44 -1.49 -0.17
CA THR A 183 -10.11 -2.37 -1.29
C THR A 183 -11.35 -2.73 -2.11
N LEU A 184 -12.44 -3.15 -1.44
CA LEU A 184 -13.69 -3.53 -2.11
C LEU A 184 -14.33 -2.31 -2.79
N LEU A 185 -14.38 -1.18 -2.08
CA LEU A 185 -14.90 0.05 -2.66
C LEU A 185 -14.04 0.55 -3.82
N GLY A 186 -12.71 0.39 -3.75
CA GLY A 186 -11.78 0.69 -4.84
C GLY A 186 -12.04 -0.17 -6.08
N LEU A 187 -12.36 -1.45 -5.90
CA LEU A 187 -12.77 -2.33 -7.01
C LEU A 187 -14.12 -1.90 -7.60
N VAL A 188 -15.10 -1.56 -6.77
CA VAL A 188 -16.40 -1.07 -7.24
C VAL A 188 -16.26 0.26 -7.99
N ALA A 189 -15.44 1.19 -7.47
CA ALA A 189 -15.16 2.46 -8.12
C ALA A 189 -14.43 2.27 -9.46
N SER A 190 -13.52 1.29 -9.54
CA SER A 190 -12.85 0.92 -10.78
C SER A 190 -13.81 0.27 -11.78
N TYR A 191 -14.77 -0.53 -11.30
CA TYR A 191 -15.82 -1.10 -12.13
C TYR A 191 -16.71 -0.02 -12.74
N VAL A 192 -17.17 0.94 -11.94
CA VAL A 192 -17.95 2.09 -12.44
C VAL A 192 -17.10 2.89 -13.43
N ALA A 193 -15.82 3.13 -13.14
CA ALA A 193 -14.91 3.82 -14.04
C ALA A 193 -14.84 3.15 -15.42
N ILE A 194 -14.62 1.84 -15.47
CA ILE A 194 -14.47 1.10 -16.72
C ILE A 194 -15.80 1.02 -17.48
N ARG A 195 -16.91 0.80 -16.76
CA ARG A 195 -18.25 0.74 -17.34
C ARG A 195 -18.62 2.04 -18.02
N GLU A 196 -18.46 3.16 -17.32
CA GLU A 196 -18.80 4.49 -17.86
C GLU A 196 -17.77 4.95 -18.91
N ALA A 197 -16.48 4.61 -18.76
CA ALA A 197 -15.47 4.93 -19.77
C ALA A 197 -15.74 4.24 -21.11
N HIS A 198 -15.94 2.92 -21.09
CA HIS A 198 -16.02 2.10 -22.31
C HIS A 198 -17.44 1.81 -22.80
N GLU A 199 -18.46 2.27 -22.08
CA GLU A 199 -19.90 2.03 -22.36
C GLU A 199 -20.22 0.53 -22.48
N LEU A 200 -19.50 -0.28 -21.70
CA LEU A 200 -19.63 -1.73 -21.74
C LEU A 200 -20.88 -2.21 -21.00
N PRO A 201 -21.48 -3.33 -21.43
CA PRO A 201 -22.51 -3.99 -20.65
C PRO A 201 -21.96 -4.39 -19.28
N PRO A 202 -22.79 -4.42 -18.21
CA PRO A 202 -22.36 -4.65 -16.83
C PRO A 202 -21.49 -5.90 -16.64
N TRP A 203 -21.77 -6.96 -17.38
CA TRP A 203 -21.03 -8.23 -17.29
C TRP A 203 -19.62 -8.14 -17.86
N SER A 204 -19.45 -7.50 -19.03
CA SER A 204 -18.13 -7.30 -19.63
C SER A 204 -17.27 -6.34 -18.81
N ALA A 205 -17.88 -5.28 -18.25
CA ALA A 205 -17.18 -4.36 -17.35
C ALA A 205 -16.69 -5.05 -16.08
N PHE A 206 -17.45 -5.99 -15.53
CA PHE A 206 -17.03 -6.79 -14.37
C PHE A 206 -15.77 -7.59 -14.68
N TRP A 207 -15.76 -8.36 -15.77
CA TRP A 207 -14.59 -9.14 -16.17
C TRP A 207 -13.38 -8.27 -16.53
N ALA A 208 -13.57 -7.14 -17.20
CA ALA A 208 -12.49 -6.19 -17.47
C ALA A 208 -11.82 -5.69 -16.18
N THR A 209 -12.63 -5.38 -15.16
CA THR A 209 -12.16 -4.86 -13.87
C THR A 209 -11.49 -5.95 -13.04
N LEU A 210 -12.00 -7.18 -13.07
CA LEU A 210 -11.48 -8.30 -12.28
C LEU A 210 -10.22 -8.91 -12.90
N LEU A 211 -10.21 -9.11 -14.22
CA LEU A 211 -9.09 -9.73 -14.93
C LEU A 211 -7.85 -8.85 -14.94
N GLY A 212 -8.00 -7.51 -14.95
CA GLY A 212 -6.85 -6.59 -14.93
C GLY A 212 -5.91 -6.84 -13.74
N PRO A 213 -6.37 -6.67 -12.48
CA PRO A 213 -5.57 -6.98 -11.30
C PRO A 213 -5.15 -8.44 -11.20
N ALA A 214 -5.99 -9.39 -11.60
CA ALA A 214 -5.68 -10.82 -11.53
C ALA A 214 -4.51 -11.21 -12.45
N ILE A 215 -4.51 -10.71 -13.70
CA ILE A 215 -3.41 -10.93 -14.65
C ILE A 215 -2.14 -10.23 -14.18
N LEU A 216 -2.25 -9.00 -13.68
CA LEU A 216 -1.10 -8.28 -13.11
C LEU A 216 -0.49 -9.05 -11.94
N ALA A 217 -1.31 -9.55 -11.01
CA ALA A 217 -0.86 -10.35 -9.88
C ALA A 217 -0.17 -11.64 -10.36
N LEU A 218 -0.73 -12.33 -11.35
CA LEU A 218 -0.12 -13.52 -11.96
C LEU A 218 1.25 -13.22 -12.58
N ILE A 219 1.39 -12.12 -13.31
CA ILE A 219 2.65 -11.68 -13.92
C ILE A 219 3.68 -11.34 -12.83
N LEU A 220 3.29 -10.62 -11.78
CA LEU A 220 4.18 -10.28 -10.67
C LEU A 220 4.63 -11.51 -9.89
N ILE A 221 3.73 -12.47 -9.65
CA ILE A 221 4.07 -13.76 -9.04
C ILE A 221 5.06 -14.50 -9.93
N ALA A 222 4.79 -14.63 -11.22
CA ALA A 222 5.68 -15.30 -12.16
C ALA A 222 7.08 -14.64 -12.19
N LEU A 223 7.15 -13.31 -12.25
CA LEU A 223 8.40 -12.55 -12.19
C LEU A 223 9.14 -12.77 -10.87
N SER A 224 8.42 -12.74 -9.74
CA SER A 224 9.02 -12.98 -8.42
C SER A 224 9.61 -14.38 -8.31
N CYS A 225 8.95 -15.40 -8.86
CA CYS A 225 9.48 -16.76 -8.95
C CYS A 225 10.76 -16.80 -9.80
N VAL A 226 10.76 -16.16 -10.97
CA VAL A 226 11.95 -16.11 -11.85
C VAL A 226 13.13 -15.43 -11.16
N VAL A 227 12.89 -14.28 -10.50
CA VAL A 227 13.93 -13.57 -9.75
C VAL A 227 14.46 -14.43 -8.59
N PHE A 228 13.57 -15.11 -7.87
CA PHE A 228 13.96 -16.01 -6.78
C PHE A 228 14.81 -17.19 -7.28
N PHE A 229 14.41 -17.84 -8.37
CA PHE A 229 15.19 -18.94 -8.97
C PHE A 229 16.55 -18.48 -9.52
N LEU A 230 16.62 -17.31 -10.17
CA LEU A 230 17.88 -16.74 -10.65
C LEU A 230 18.77 -16.25 -9.50
N GLY A 231 18.18 -15.69 -8.44
CA GLY A 231 18.89 -15.27 -7.23
C GLY A 231 19.52 -16.46 -6.51
N ILE A 232 18.80 -17.56 -6.34
CA ILE A 232 19.36 -18.79 -5.76
C ILE A 232 20.45 -19.37 -6.67
N GLY A 233 20.23 -19.42 -7.99
CA GLY A 233 21.20 -19.97 -8.94
C GLY A 233 22.52 -19.18 -9.03
N THR A 234 22.47 -17.86 -8.83
CA THR A 234 23.66 -17.00 -8.81
C THR A 234 24.44 -17.12 -7.49
N ILE A 235 23.75 -17.33 -6.37
CA ILE A 235 24.39 -17.56 -5.06
C ILE A 235 25.06 -18.95 -5.02
N THR A 236 24.41 -19.99 -5.54
CA THR A 236 24.97 -21.35 -5.55
C THR A 236 26.17 -21.49 -6.49
N SER A 237 26.13 -20.83 -7.66
CA SER A 237 27.27 -20.81 -8.59
C SER A 237 28.46 -20.01 -8.05
N ALA A 238 28.22 -18.90 -7.34
CA ALA A 238 29.29 -18.15 -6.67
C ALA A 238 29.98 -18.93 -5.54
N LEU A 239 29.26 -19.82 -4.85
CA LEU A 239 29.82 -20.70 -3.81
C LEU A 239 30.59 -21.89 -4.39
N GLN A 240 30.26 -22.35 -5.60
CA GLN A 240 30.96 -23.46 -6.26
C GLN A 240 32.17 -23.03 -7.09
N GLY A 241 32.26 -21.77 -7.52
CA GLY A 241 33.41 -21.22 -8.25
C GLY A 241 34.56 -20.70 -7.37
N GLY A 242 34.45 -20.83 -6.04
CA GLY A 242 35.43 -20.38 -5.05
C GLY A 242 36.21 -21.50 -4.35
N LEU A 243 36.12 -22.74 -4.84
CA LEU A 243 36.97 -23.89 -4.46
C LEU A 243 37.85 -24.28 -5.65
#